data_AF-A0A4Q9QC33-F1
#
_entry.id   AF-A0A4Q9QC33-F1
#
_cell.length_a   1.000
_cell.length_b   1.000
_cell.length_c   1.000
_cell.angle_alpha   90.00
_cell.angle_beta   90.00
_cell.angle_gamma   90.00
#
_symmetry.space_group_name_H-M   'P 1'
#
loop_
_entity.id
_entity.type
_entity.pdbx_description
1 polymer ?
#
loop_
_entity_poly.entity_id
_entity_poly.type
_entity_poly.pdbx_seq_one_letter_code
_entity_poly.pdbx_strand_id
1 'polypeptide(L)'
;MSSSCSHLLDALKDCLLHSDCVLKQGHLPSECLKNHTHELPEACQSLRKATFECKRGMLDMRKRFRGNNVDIPPPPPKAPEQTTAASA
;
A
#
# COMPACT_ATOMS: atom_id res chain seq x y z
N MET A 1 3.70 -13.39 -13.49
CA MET A 1 2.31 -13.00 -13.16
C MET A 1 2.05 -11.63 -13.74
N SER A 2 0.86 -11.40 -14.28
CA SER A 2 0.52 -10.24 -15.12
C SER A 2 0.90 -8.91 -14.46
N SER A 3 1.62 -8.08 -15.22
CA SER A 3 2.33 -6.86 -14.81
C SER A 3 1.45 -5.70 -14.32
N SER A 4 0.12 -5.84 -14.35
CA SER A 4 -0.82 -4.73 -14.09
C SER A 4 -0.88 -4.28 -12.63
N CYS A 5 -0.47 -5.11 -11.67
CA CYS A 5 -0.52 -4.75 -10.23
C CYS A 5 0.86 -4.73 -9.56
N SER A 6 1.96 -4.90 -10.31
CA SER A 6 3.31 -4.98 -9.71
C SER A 6 3.69 -3.69 -8.99
N HIS A 7 3.42 -2.53 -9.59
CA HIS A 7 3.73 -1.24 -8.97
C HIS A 7 3.00 -1.05 -7.62
N LEU A 8 1.72 -1.46 -7.53
CA LEU A 8 0.97 -1.40 -6.28
C LEU A 8 1.50 -2.38 -5.23
N LEU A 9 1.95 -3.56 -5.65
CA LEU A 9 2.57 -4.54 -4.76
C LEU A 9 3.91 -4.06 -4.23
N ASP A 10 4.73 -3.43 -5.07
CA ASP A 10 6.03 -2.92 -4.68
C ASP A 10 5.89 -1.72 -3.74
N ALA A 11 4.99 -0.78 -4.05
CA ALA A 11 4.65 0.31 -3.14
C ALA A 11 4.11 -0.19 -1.79
N LEU A 12 3.29 -1.25 -1.78
CA LEU A 12 2.78 -1.85 -0.55
C LEU A 12 3.93 -2.47 0.28
N LYS A 13 4.86 -3.19 -0.36
CA LYS A 13 6.04 -3.74 0.34
C LYS A 13 6.88 -2.62 0.94
N ASP A 14 7.16 -1.58 0.17
CA ASP A 14 7.93 -0.43 0.65
C ASP A 14 7.24 0.23 1.84
N CYS A 15 5.92 0.40 1.79
CA CYS A 15 5.15 0.94 2.89
C CYS A 15 5.24 0.05 4.15
N LEU A 16 5.20 -1.27 3.99
CA LEU A 16 5.33 -2.22 5.11
C LEU A 16 6.71 -2.21 5.73
N LEU A 17 7.78 -2.11 4.92
CA LEU A 17 9.16 -2.04 5.41
C LEU A 17 9.41 -0.79 6.27
N HIS A 18 8.73 0.32 5.97
CA HIS A 18 8.80 1.56 6.75
C HIS A 18 7.75 1.61 7.88
N SER A 19 6.88 0.61 7.99
CA SER A 19 5.80 0.62 8.97
C SER A 19 6.29 0.16 10.35
N ASP A 20 5.62 0.67 11.37
CA ASP A 20 5.86 0.32 12.77
C ASP A 20 5.71 -1.17 13.05
N CYS A 21 4.84 -1.89 12.33
CA CYS A 21 4.64 -3.31 12.57
C CYS A 21 5.89 -4.15 12.22
N VAL A 22 6.63 -3.78 11.17
CA VAL A 22 7.87 -4.47 10.81
C VAL A 22 9.04 -3.92 11.60
N LEU A 23 9.14 -2.60 11.77
CA LEU A 23 10.28 -1.96 12.43
C LEU A 23 10.26 -2.09 13.95
N LYS A 24 9.10 -1.92 14.60
CA LYS A 24 8.97 -1.96 16.06
C LYS A 24 8.73 -3.38 16.58
N GLN A 25 7.88 -4.15 15.91
CA GLN A 25 7.50 -5.49 16.39
C GLN A 25 8.31 -6.63 15.74
N GLY A 26 8.98 -6.39 14.60
CA GLY A 26 9.78 -7.42 13.93
C GLY A 26 8.94 -8.50 13.24
N HIS A 27 7.64 -8.27 13.05
CA HIS A 27 6.74 -9.23 12.42
C HIS A 27 6.96 -9.29 10.91
N LEU A 28 6.60 -10.43 10.30
CA LEU A 28 6.63 -10.53 8.85
C LEU A 28 5.59 -9.57 8.22
N PRO A 29 5.89 -8.94 7.08
CA PRO A 29 4.95 -8.06 6.37
C PRO A 29 3.59 -8.74 6.10
N SER A 30 3.62 -10.04 5.81
CA SER A 30 2.44 -10.88 5.62
C SER A 30 1.57 -11.02 6.87
N GLU A 31 2.18 -11.00 8.06
CA GLU A 31 1.48 -11.05 9.34
C GLU A 31 0.90 -9.68 9.70
N CYS A 32 1.66 -8.61 9.48
CA CYS A 32 1.19 -7.24 9.66
C CYS A 32 -0.08 -6.95 8.85
N LEU A 33 -0.15 -7.46 7.61
CA LEU A 33 -1.33 -7.33 6.75
C LEU A 33 -2.55 -8.14 7.20
N LYS A 34 -2.37 -9.17 8.02
CA LYS A 34 -3.46 -10.04 8.49
C LYS A 34 -3.95 -9.64 9.87
N ASN A 35 -3.02 -9.43 10.80
CA ASN A 35 -3.31 -9.28 12.22
C ASN A 35 -3.26 -7.82 12.67
N HIS A 36 -2.38 -6.99 12.10
CA HIS A 36 -2.11 -5.62 12.55
C HIS A 36 -2.55 -4.55 11.55
N THR A 37 -3.72 -4.75 10.95
CA THR A 37 -4.23 -3.85 9.91
C THR A 37 -4.58 -2.45 10.42
N HIS A 38 -4.90 -2.34 11.71
CA HIS A 38 -5.23 -1.09 12.39
C HIS A 38 -3.99 -0.32 12.88
N GLU A 39 -2.87 -1.00 13.12
CA GLU A 39 -1.60 -0.36 13.51
C GLU A 39 -0.82 0.18 12.30
N LEU A 40 -1.23 -0.21 11.10
CA LEU A 40 -0.62 0.26 9.85
C LEU A 40 -1.08 1.69 9.53
N PRO A 41 -0.17 2.56 9.07
CA PRO A 41 -0.51 3.92 8.67
C PRO A 41 -1.51 3.91 7.51
N GLU A 42 -2.32 4.97 7.43
CA GLU A 42 -3.41 5.11 6.45
C GLU A 42 -2.92 4.91 5.00
N ALA A 43 -1.70 5.35 4.70
CA ALA A 43 -1.05 5.16 3.41
C ALA A 43 -0.94 3.66 3.02
N CYS A 44 -0.50 2.80 3.95
CA CYS A 44 -0.40 1.36 3.69
C CYS A 44 -1.79 0.71 3.56
N GLN A 45 -2.79 1.20 4.31
CA GLN A 45 -4.17 0.72 4.20
C GLN A 45 -4.78 1.07 2.84
N SER A 46 -4.51 2.26 2.31
CA SER A 46 -4.91 2.69 0.96
C SER A 46 -4.27 1.80 -0.11
N LEU A 47 -2.96 1.57 -0.03
CA LEU A 47 -2.23 0.66 -0.94
C LEU A 47 -2.78 -0.78 -0.90
N ARG A 48 -3.17 -1.27 0.28
CA ARG A 48 -3.81 -2.58 0.44
C ARG A 48 -5.15 -2.65 -0.28
N LYS A 49 -5.98 -1.61 -0.16
CA LYS A 49 -7.26 -1.53 -0.90
C LYS A 49 -7.02 -1.48 -2.41
N ALA A 50 -6.09 -0.64 -2.87
CA ALA A 50 -5.75 -0.53 -4.28
C ALA A 50 -5.22 -1.84 -4.88
N THR A 51 -4.30 -2.54 -4.19
CA THR A 51 -3.81 -3.87 -4.61
C THR A 51 -4.94 -4.90 -4.68
N PHE A 52 -5.85 -4.90 -3.69
CA PHE A 52 -7.01 -5.79 -3.70
C PHE A 52 -7.95 -5.49 -4.87
N GLU A 53 -8.23 -4.21 -5.14
CA GLU A 53 -9.07 -3.77 -6.26
C GLU A 53 -8.44 -4.10 -7.60
N CYS A 54 -7.14 -3.90 -7.76
CA CYS A 54 -6.40 -4.26 -8.97
C CYS A 54 -6.50 -5.77 -9.23
N LYS A 55 -6.22 -6.59 -8.21
CA LYS A 55 -6.30 -8.06 -8.33
C LYS A 55 -7.73 -8.54 -8.59
N ARG A 56 -8.72 -7.90 -7.96
CA ARG A 56 -10.16 -8.16 -8.19
C ARG A 56 -10.56 -7.77 -9.62
N GLY A 57 -10.07 -6.64 -10.14
CA GLY A 57 -10.30 -6.20 -11.51
C GLY A 57 -9.71 -7.14 -12.56
N MET A 58 -8.56 -7.76 -12.28
CA MET A 58 -7.97 -8.79 -13.15
C MET A 58 -8.76 -10.10 -13.20
N LEU A 59 -9.42 -10.47 -12.10
CA LEU A 59 -10.26 -11.66 -12.02
C LEU A 59 -11.66 -11.42 -12.61
N ASP A 60 -12.14 -10.18 -12.62
CA ASP A 60 -13.43 -9.82 -13.20
C ASP A 60 -13.35 -9.73 -14.73
N MET A 61 -13.94 -10.73 -15.41
CA MET A 61 -13.98 -10.82 -16.88
C MET A 61 -14.64 -9.61 -17.53
N ARG A 62 -15.56 -8.91 -16.84
CA ARG A 62 -16.21 -7.69 -17.37
C ARG A 62 -15.26 -6.49 -17.45
N LYS A 63 -14.26 -6.42 -16.56
CA LYS A 63 -13.28 -5.32 -16.54
C LYS A 63 -12.08 -5.55 -17.46
N ARG A 64 -11.84 -6.79 -17.89
CA ARG A 64 -10.78 -7.13 -18.85
C ARG A 64 -10.92 -6.41 -20.21
N PHE A 65 -12.16 -6.21 -20.67
CA PHE A 65 -12.43 -5.58 -21.96
C PHE A 65 -12.37 -4.05 -21.94
N ARG A 66 -12.55 -3.42 -20.78
CA ARG A 66 -12.62 -1.95 -20.64
C ARG A 66 -11.36 -1.32 -20.02
N GLY A 67 -10.34 -2.13 -19.75
CA GLY A 67 -9.14 -1.69 -19.04
C GLY A 67 -9.36 -1.61 -17.52
N ASN A 68 -8.32 -1.95 -16.78
CA ASN A 68 -8.31 -1.83 -15.32
C ASN A 68 -7.90 -0.39 -14.95
N ASN A 69 -8.83 0.46 -14.51
CA ASN A 69 -8.58 1.87 -14.19
C ASN A 69 -7.74 2.12 -12.90
N VAL A 70 -6.95 1.14 -12.45
CA VAL A 70 -6.16 1.21 -11.21
C VAL A 70 -4.67 1.39 -11.52
N ASP A 71 -4.35 2.17 -12.55
CA ASP A 71 -2.98 2.55 -12.91
C ASP A 71 -2.59 3.94 -12.37
N ILE A 72 -3.31 4.47 -11.39
CA ILE A 72 -2.87 5.69 -10.69
C ILE A 72 -1.73 5.29 -9.74
N PRO A 73 -0.49 5.74 -9.99
CA PRO A 73 0.60 5.48 -9.08
C PRO A 73 0.27 6.14 -7.74
N PRO A 74 0.43 5.42 -6.61
CA PRO A 74 0.33 6.03 -5.30
C PRO A 74 1.26 7.25 -5.24
N PRO A 75 0.82 8.35 -4.62
CA PRO A 75 1.69 9.50 -4.42
C PRO A 75 2.96 9.03 -3.69
N PRO A 76 4.14 9.59 -4.03
CA PRO A 76 5.38 9.22 -3.38
C PRO A 76 5.21 9.34 -1.86
N PRO A 77 5.84 8.45 -1.07
CA PRO A 77 5.75 8.50 0.38
C PRO A 77 6.15 9.91 0.81
N LYS A 78 5.18 10.67 1.32
CA LYS A 78 5.44 11.99 1.85
C LYS A 78 6.45 11.77 2.98
N ALA A 79 7.66 12.30 2.79
CA ALA A 79 8.64 12.44 3.85
C ALA A 79 7.93 13.00 5.09
N PRO A 80 8.34 12.62 6.31
CA PRO A 80 7.74 13.16 7.52
C PRO A 80 7.86 14.67 7.43
N GLU A 81 6.72 15.33 7.25
CA GLU A 81 6.62 16.77 7.34
C GLU A 81 7.00 17.09 8.78
N GLN A 82 8.25 17.51 8.95
CA GLN A 82 8.79 17.92 10.23
C GLN A 82 7.98 19.13 10.66
N THR A 83 7.06 18.89 11.58
CA THR A 83 6.42 19.91 12.40
C THR A 83 7.54 20.67 13.11
N THR A 84 8.08 21.70 12.48
CA THR A 84 8.81 22.76 13.17
C THR A 84 7.76 23.66 13.82
N ALA A 85 7.17 23.13 14.88
CA ALA A 85 6.61 23.96 15.92
C ALA A 85 7.77 24.51 16.76
N ALA A 86 7.62 25.78 17.15
CA ALA A 86 8.27 26.46 18.27
C ALA A 86 9.57 27.26 18.01
N SER A 87 9.37 28.58 18.04
CA SER A 87 10.05 29.52 18.94
C SER A 87 11.38 30.14 18.52
N ALA A 88 11.31 31.37 18.00
CA ALA A 88 11.86 32.58 18.63
C ALA A 88 11.31 33.82 17.92
#